data_AF-A0A0Q8N6F3-F1
#
_entry.id   AF-A0A0Q8N6F3-F1
#
_cell.length_a   1.000
_cell.length_b   1.000
_cell.length_c   1.000
_cell.angle_alpha   90.00
_cell.angle_beta   90.00
_cell.angle_gamma   90.00
#
_symmetry.space_group_name_H-M   'P 1'
#
loop_
_entity.id
_entity.type
_entity.pdbx_description
1 polymer ?
#
loop_
_entity_poly.entity_id
_entity_poly.type
_entity_poly.pdbx_seq_one_letter_code
_entity_poly.pdbx_strand_id
1 'polypeptide(L)'
;MFLRPSLLFLSFALAPSAAWAEEELSARDKRCLDMRLRFERAERQNPERGGQEIEKLRLLGIDLCSKGKQAQGIRAFASAVEILEE
;
A
#
# COMPACT_ATOMS: atom_id res chain seq x y z
N MET A 1 24.86 20.95 53.52
CA MET A 1 23.44 21.13 53.92
C MET A 1 22.85 22.13 52.93
N PHE A 2 21.76 21.74 52.24
CA PHE A 2 20.94 22.55 51.30
C PHE A 2 21.64 23.04 50.00
N LEU A 3 21.05 23.07 48.79
CA LEU A 3 19.65 22.98 48.33
C LEU A 3 19.62 22.34 46.92
N ARG A 4 18.69 21.42 46.68
CA ARG A 4 18.24 20.97 45.35
C ARG A 4 17.55 22.13 44.61
N PRO A 5 17.64 22.16 43.28
CA PRO A 5 16.52 22.58 42.46
C PRO A 5 16.01 21.39 41.64
N SER A 6 14.80 20.93 41.99
CA SER A 6 13.94 20.17 41.09
C SER A 6 13.64 21.03 39.87
N LEU A 7 13.89 20.50 38.67
CA LEU A 7 13.28 20.99 37.43
C LEU A 7 12.36 19.89 36.91
N LEU A 8 11.15 19.86 37.48
CA LEU A 8 9.95 19.44 36.75
C LEU A 8 9.61 20.58 35.79
N PHE A 9 9.49 20.31 34.49
CA PHE A 9 8.90 21.11 33.40
C PHE A 9 9.61 20.60 32.12
N LEU A 10 8.99 20.11 31.06
CA LEU A 10 7.67 20.34 30.50
C LEU A 10 7.19 19.11 29.73
N SER A 11 5.89 18.85 29.86
CA SER A 11 5.07 18.07 28.97
C SER A 11 5.36 18.38 27.49
N PHE A 12 6.08 17.51 26.81
CA PHE A 12 6.03 17.42 25.35
C PHE A 12 5.13 16.26 24.96
N ALA A 13 3.83 16.43 25.22
CA ALA A 13 2.80 15.68 24.52
C ALA A 13 2.62 16.32 23.13
N LEU A 14 3.61 16.16 22.25
CA LEU A 14 3.32 16.22 20.82
C LEU A 14 2.65 14.90 20.48
N ALA A 15 1.34 14.94 20.29
CA ALA A 15 0.66 13.95 19.48
C ALA A 15 0.61 14.48 18.03
N PRO A 16 1.50 14.04 17.12
CA PRO A 16 1.34 14.29 15.70
C PRO A 16 0.86 12.99 15.02
N SER A 17 -0.22 12.36 15.49
CA SER A 17 -0.60 11.04 14.96
C SER A 17 -1.77 11.05 13.98
N ALA A 18 -2.49 12.17 13.81
CA ALA A 18 -3.62 12.22 12.87
C ALA A 18 -3.18 12.58 11.44
N ALA A 19 -2.36 13.63 11.27
CA ALA A 19 -1.97 14.11 9.94
C ALA A 19 -1.08 13.11 9.17
N TRP A 20 -0.19 12.39 9.84
CA TRP A 20 0.66 11.38 9.20
C TRP A 20 -0.10 10.11 8.82
N ALA A 21 -1.13 9.74 9.59
CA ALA A 21 -1.94 8.56 9.29
C ALA A 21 -2.79 8.77 8.02
N GLU A 22 -3.35 9.97 7.81
CA GLU A 22 -4.12 10.29 6.61
C GLU A 22 -3.23 10.37 5.36
N GLU A 23 -2.04 10.95 5.47
CA GLU A 23 -1.08 11.03 4.36
C GLU A 23 -0.56 9.63 3.98
N GLU A 24 -0.31 8.77 4.99
CA GLU A 24 0.14 7.40 4.75
C GLU A 24 -0.97 6.53 4.13
N LEU A 25 -2.22 6.67 4.56
CA LEU A 25 -3.39 6.02 3.93
C LEU A 25 -3.58 6.47 2.48
N SER A 26 -3.46 7.77 2.21
CA SER A 26 -3.56 8.33 0.86
C SER A 26 -2.43 7.85 -0.06
N ALA A 27 -1.19 7.83 0.43
CA ALA A 27 -0.03 7.31 -0.31
C ALA A 27 -0.16 5.80 -0.58
N ARG A 28 -0.68 5.07 0.41
CA ARG A 28 -1.01 3.65 0.31
C ARG A 28 -2.01 3.43 -0.84
N ASP A 29 -3.17 4.06 -0.80
CA ASP A 29 -4.21 3.87 -1.82
C ASP A 29 -3.73 4.18 -3.24
N LYS A 30 -2.88 5.20 -3.40
CA LYS A 30 -2.22 5.51 -4.68
C LYS A 30 -1.37 4.35 -5.21
N ARG A 31 -0.56 3.70 -4.37
CA ARG A 31 0.32 2.61 -4.83
C ARG A 31 -0.45 1.41 -5.36
N CYS A 32 -1.55 1.05 -4.71
CA CYS A 32 -2.42 -0.02 -5.18
C CYS A 32 -3.09 0.36 -6.51
N LEU A 33 -3.56 1.60 -6.64
CA LEU A 33 -4.15 2.12 -7.87
C LEU A 33 -3.13 2.10 -9.03
N ASP A 34 -1.92 2.62 -8.81
CA ASP A 34 -0.87 2.69 -9.82
C ASP A 34 -0.49 1.29 -10.34
N MET A 35 -0.33 0.33 -9.43
CA MET A 35 0.01 -1.04 -9.82
C MET A 35 -1.14 -1.73 -10.56
N ARG A 36 -2.40 -1.47 -10.16
CA ARG A 36 -3.57 -1.95 -10.90
C ARG A 36 -3.62 -1.39 -12.32
N LEU A 37 -3.34 -0.09 -12.50
CA LEU A 37 -3.31 0.53 -13.83
C LEU A 37 -2.20 -0.08 -14.72
N ARG A 38 -1.06 -0.43 -14.12
CA ARG A 38 0.01 -1.15 -14.84
C ARG A 38 -0.46 -2.54 -15.28
N PHE A 39 -1.13 -3.28 -14.41
CA PHE A 39 -1.74 -4.57 -14.74
C PHE A 39 -2.75 -4.43 -15.89
N GLU A 40 -3.69 -3.51 -15.81
CA GLU A 40 -4.73 -3.31 -16.85
C GLU A 40 -4.12 -2.90 -18.21
N ARG A 41 -2.95 -2.25 -18.20
CA ARG A 41 -2.20 -1.95 -19.43
C ARG A 41 -1.55 -3.20 -20.01
N ALA A 42 -0.89 -4.01 -19.18
CA ALA A 42 -0.28 -5.27 -19.62
C ALA A 42 -1.31 -6.25 -20.18
N GLU A 43 -2.49 -6.33 -19.55
CA GLU A 43 -3.60 -7.19 -19.99
C GLU A 43 -4.15 -6.75 -21.36
N ARG A 44 -4.26 -5.42 -21.58
CA ARG A 44 -4.64 -4.88 -22.89
C ARG A 44 -3.60 -5.09 -23.98
N GLN A 45 -2.32 -5.16 -23.62
CA GLN A 45 -1.24 -5.39 -24.57
C GLN A 45 -1.11 -6.87 -24.96
N ASN A 46 -1.44 -7.79 -24.06
CA ASN A 46 -1.32 -9.24 -24.28
C ASN A 46 -2.63 -9.97 -23.92
N PRO A 47 -3.77 -9.65 -24.56
CA PRO A 47 -5.07 -10.21 -24.20
C PRO A 47 -5.16 -11.73 -24.38
N GLU A 48 -4.39 -12.31 -25.30
CA GLU A 48 -4.31 -13.74 -25.58
C GLU A 48 -3.65 -14.55 -24.46
N ARG A 49 -2.84 -13.89 -23.62
CA ARG A 49 -2.24 -14.48 -22.44
C ARG A 49 -3.16 -14.43 -21.23
N GLY A 50 -4.25 -13.67 -21.32
CA GLY A 50 -5.32 -13.63 -20.33
C GLY A 50 -5.84 -15.04 -20.02
N GLY A 51 -5.89 -15.39 -18.73
CA GLY A 51 -6.25 -16.73 -18.29
C GLY A 51 -6.77 -16.76 -16.87
N GLN A 52 -7.22 -17.95 -16.44
CA GLN A 52 -7.82 -18.12 -15.11
C GLN A 52 -6.86 -17.76 -13.97
N GLU A 53 -5.56 -17.98 -14.15
CA GLU A 53 -4.54 -17.61 -13.16
C GLU A 53 -4.39 -16.09 -13.03
N ILE A 54 -4.36 -15.38 -14.15
CA ILE A 54 -4.31 -13.90 -14.17
C ILE A 54 -5.57 -13.31 -13.53
N GLU A 55 -6.74 -13.89 -13.82
CA GLU A 55 -8.00 -13.46 -13.20
C GLU A 55 -7.97 -13.65 -11.68
N LYS A 56 -7.45 -14.79 -11.19
CA LYS A 56 -7.28 -15.03 -9.75
C LYS A 56 -6.36 -13.99 -9.11
N LEU A 57 -5.24 -13.67 -9.75
CA LEU A 57 -4.30 -12.66 -9.26
C LEU A 57 -4.92 -11.25 -9.27
N ARG A 58 -5.71 -10.92 -10.30
CA ARG A 58 -6.48 -9.66 -10.37
C ARG A 58 -7.43 -9.53 -9.19
N LEU A 59 -8.28 -10.53 -8.96
CA LEU A 59 -9.24 -10.52 -7.86
C LEU A 59 -8.56 -10.48 -6.50
N LEU A 60 -7.47 -11.24 -6.32
CA LEU A 60 -6.66 -11.22 -5.11
C LEU A 60 -6.03 -9.84 -4.86
N GLY A 61 -5.49 -9.21 -5.91
CA GLY A 61 -4.92 -7.86 -5.85
C GLY A 61 -5.95 -6.82 -5.37
N ILE A 62 -7.15 -6.85 -5.96
CA ILE A 62 -8.26 -5.96 -5.58
C ILE A 62 -8.68 -6.18 -4.12
N ASP A 63 -8.91 -7.43 -3.72
CA ASP A 63 -9.33 -7.79 -2.36
C ASP A 63 -8.31 -7.33 -1.31
N LEU A 64 -7.03 -7.64 -1.53
CA LEU A 64 -5.96 -7.28 -0.59
C LEU A 64 -5.76 -5.78 -0.49
N CYS A 65 -5.81 -5.05 -1.60
CA CYS A 65 -5.75 -3.59 -1.58
C CYS A 65 -6.94 -2.98 -0.80
N SER A 66 -8.16 -3.50 -1.01
CA SER A 66 -9.35 -3.03 -0.28
C SER A 66 -9.31 -3.30 1.23
N LYS A 67 -8.60 -4.36 1.65
CA LYS A 67 -8.39 -4.73 3.07
C LYS A 67 -7.19 -4.02 3.71
N GLY A 68 -6.56 -3.07 3.03
CA GLY A 68 -5.35 -2.38 3.49
C GLY A 68 -4.08 -3.24 3.45
N LYS A 69 -4.13 -4.47 2.90
CA LYS A 69 -2.99 -5.38 2.74
C LYS A 69 -2.20 -5.07 1.48
N GLN A 70 -1.78 -3.82 1.33
CA GLN A 70 -1.31 -3.30 0.06
C GLN A 70 -0.05 -3.95 -0.48
N ALA A 71 0.93 -4.26 0.38
CA ALA A 71 2.14 -4.95 -0.07
C ALA A 71 1.83 -6.34 -0.67
N GLN A 72 0.77 -7.01 -0.21
CA GLN A 72 0.32 -8.28 -0.77
C GLN A 72 -0.48 -8.05 -2.05
N GLY A 73 -1.36 -7.05 -2.08
CA GLY A 73 -2.14 -6.69 -3.28
C GLY A 73 -1.27 -6.25 -4.45
N ILE A 74 -0.27 -5.39 -4.20
CA ILE A 74 0.73 -4.96 -5.19
C ILE A 74 1.51 -6.15 -5.72
N ARG A 75 1.89 -7.11 -4.87
CA ARG A 75 2.57 -8.34 -5.30
C ARG A 75 1.69 -9.21 -6.18
N ALA A 76 0.41 -9.35 -5.86
CA ALA A 76 -0.53 -10.11 -6.71
C ALA A 76 -0.64 -9.48 -8.11
N PHE A 77 -0.76 -8.15 -8.20
CA PHE A 77 -0.73 -7.45 -9.49
C PHE A 77 0.62 -7.58 -10.20
N ALA A 78 1.74 -7.51 -9.48
CA ALA A 78 3.08 -7.65 -10.07
C ALA A 78 3.28 -9.03 -10.69
N SER A 79 2.89 -10.11 -10.01
CA SER A 79 2.96 -11.46 -10.56
C SER A 79 2.06 -11.64 -11.79
N ALA A 80 0.88 -11.00 -11.81
CA ALA A 80 0.02 -11.02 -13.00
C ALA A 80 0.67 -10.32 -14.20
N VAL A 81 1.38 -9.21 -13.94
CA VAL A 81 2.14 -8.49 -14.98
C VAL A 81 3.30 -9.32 -15.49
N GLU A 82 4.05 -10.00 -14.62
CA GLU A 82 5.16 -10.89 -15.01
C GLU A 82 4.66 -11.98 -15.98
N ILE A 83 3.56 -12.66 -15.68
CA ILE A 83 2.97 -13.67 -16.56
C ILE A 83 2.53 -13.07 -17.92
N LEU A 84 1.99 -11.86 -17.92
CA LEU A 84 1.57 -11.18 -19.15
C LEU A 84 2.76 -10.75 -20.02
N GLU A 85 3.89 -10.41 -19.41
CA GLU A 85 5.09 -9.86 -20.07
C GLU A 85 6.17 -10.92 -20.44
N GLU A 86 6.05 -12.18 -20.00
CA GLU A 86 7.00 -13.30 -20.25
C GLU A 86 7.02 -13.85 -21.69
#